data_AF-A0A9X0HM00-F1
#
_entry.id   AF-A0A9X0HM00-F1
#
_cell.length_a   1.000
_cell.length_b   1.000
_cell.length_c   1.000
_cell.angle_alpha   90.00
_cell.angle_beta   90.00
_cell.angle_gamma   90.00
#
_symmetry.space_group_name_H-M   'P 1'
#
loop_
_entity.id
_entity.type
_entity.pdbx_description
1 polymer ?
#
loop_
_entity_poly.entity_id
_entity_poly.type
_entity_poly.pdbx_seq_one_letter_code
_entity_poly.pdbx_strand_id
1 'polypeptide(L)'
;MLDLLLFPLLLRSFLALPFTAPAQQQVAPKPAVQQQQPAAQAKPELLAWSAKRPLTWADFKARPNTADPLHALTTANIGAQIGCKDYVFSANVQATFTPTESWVKAPQTASAALLHHEQVHFDLTEVHARMLRQRLQTIKFDCERLQPAFNNLMKVAITAWQREQQRYDVETNHGLNLVKQKAWHEQVQQRLTQLQAFAAPEATAQNTGY
;
A
#
# COMPACT_ATOMS: atom_id res chain seq x y z
N MET A 1 -64.17 32.93 20.79
CA MET A 1 -65.52 33.49 20.57
C MET A 1 -66.21 32.60 19.55
N LEU A 2 -67.35 32.05 19.95
CA LEU A 2 -68.50 31.59 19.15
C LEU A 2 -68.30 30.73 17.89
N ASP A 3 -68.72 29.46 18.04
CA ASP A 3 -69.96 28.89 17.50
C ASP A 3 -70.28 28.79 16.00
N LEU A 4 -70.90 27.63 15.72
CA LEU A 4 -71.99 27.32 14.78
C LEU A 4 -71.72 26.76 13.36
N LEU A 5 -71.90 25.42 13.28
CA LEU A 5 -72.80 24.62 12.42
C LEU A 5 -72.96 24.93 10.91
N LEU A 6 -72.77 23.90 10.05
CA LEU A 6 -73.69 23.58 8.95
C LEU A 6 -73.54 22.14 8.40
N PHE A 7 -74.59 21.33 8.62
CA PHE A 7 -75.25 20.31 7.77
C PHE A 7 -74.56 19.04 7.17
N PRO A 8 -75.35 17.96 6.92
CA PRO A 8 -74.91 16.57 6.83
C PRO A 8 -75.03 15.95 5.41
N LEU A 9 -74.95 14.62 5.37
CA LEU A 9 -75.47 13.67 4.35
C LEU A 9 -74.47 13.19 3.27
N LEU A 10 -74.03 11.92 3.34
CA LEU A 10 -74.70 10.83 2.61
C LEU A 10 -73.99 9.48 2.82
N LEU A 11 -74.79 8.51 3.22
CA LEU A 11 -74.50 7.08 3.37
C LEU A 11 -74.37 6.44 1.97
N ARG A 12 -73.29 5.70 1.71
CA ARG A 12 -73.22 4.73 0.60
C ARG A 12 -72.75 3.39 1.13
N SER A 13 -73.72 2.53 1.40
CA SER A 13 -73.55 1.11 1.64
C SER A 13 -73.08 0.44 0.34
N PHE A 14 -71.88 -0.15 0.35
CA PHE A 14 -71.45 -1.08 -0.70
C PHE A 14 -71.50 -2.50 -0.13
N LEU A 15 -72.37 -3.31 -0.74
CA LEU A 15 -72.48 -4.75 -0.55
C LEU A 15 -71.19 -5.45 -1.01
N ALA A 16 -70.73 -6.40 -0.19
CA ALA A 16 -69.53 -7.20 -0.38
C ALA A 16 -69.69 -8.23 -1.52
N LEU A 17 -68.61 -8.43 -2.28
CA LEU A 17 -68.42 -9.57 -3.17
C LEU A 17 -67.42 -10.55 -2.52
N PRO A 18 -67.60 -11.87 -2.68
CA PRO A 18 -66.71 -12.87 -2.09
C PRO A 18 -65.43 -12.98 -2.92
N PHE A 19 -64.27 -12.77 -2.30
CA PHE A 19 -62.97 -13.04 -2.90
C PHE A 19 -62.51 -14.45 -2.54
N THR A 20 -62.41 -15.32 -3.54
CA THR A 20 -61.82 -16.65 -3.43
C THR A 20 -60.31 -16.54 -3.27
N ALA A 21 -59.76 -17.11 -2.20
CA ALA A 21 -58.32 -17.13 -1.94
C ALA A 21 -57.62 -18.18 -2.83
N PRO A 22 -56.49 -17.87 -3.49
CA PRO A 22 -55.69 -18.87 -4.18
C PRO A 22 -54.86 -19.69 -3.17
N ALA A 23 -54.67 -20.97 -3.50
CA ALA A 23 -53.93 -21.95 -2.71
C ALA A 23 -52.48 -21.53 -2.44
N GLN A 24 -52.04 -21.61 -1.18
CA GLN A 24 -50.65 -21.39 -0.79
C GLN A 24 -49.81 -22.62 -1.16
N GLN A 25 -48.88 -22.44 -2.09
CA GLN A 25 -47.88 -23.42 -2.45
C GLN A 25 -46.75 -23.37 -1.41
N GLN A 26 -46.62 -24.42 -0.59
CA GLN A 26 -45.56 -24.54 0.41
C GLN A 26 -44.20 -24.69 -0.27
N VAL A 27 -43.32 -23.70 -0.10
CA VAL A 27 -41.92 -23.77 -0.55
C VAL A 27 -41.11 -24.51 0.51
N ALA A 28 -40.50 -25.63 0.14
CA ALA A 28 -39.60 -26.39 1.02
C ALA A 28 -38.39 -25.54 1.45
N PRO A 29 -37.86 -25.71 2.69
CA PRO A 29 -36.70 -24.95 3.14
C PRO A 29 -35.43 -25.37 2.38
N LYS A 30 -34.70 -24.37 1.84
CA LYS A 30 -33.36 -24.56 1.28
C LYS A 30 -32.36 -25.00 2.35
N PRO A 31 -31.34 -25.82 2.02
CA PRO A 31 -30.32 -26.22 2.98
C PRO A 31 -29.52 -25.00 3.46
N ALA A 32 -29.25 -24.93 4.77
CA ALA A 32 -28.41 -23.89 5.35
C ALA A 32 -26.97 -24.06 4.85
N VAL A 33 -26.47 -23.08 4.10
CA VAL A 33 -25.06 -22.96 3.76
C VAL A 33 -24.33 -22.51 5.03
N GLN A 34 -23.51 -23.39 5.60
CA GLN A 34 -22.58 -23.03 6.67
C GLN A 34 -21.61 -21.97 6.11
N GLN A 35 -21.75 -20.74 6.58
CA GLN A 35 -20.81 -19.67 6.27
C GLN A 35 -19.48 -19.98 6.96
N GLN A 36 -18.49 -20.43 6.19
CA GLN A 36 -17.11 -20.48 6.65
C GLN A 36 -16.64 -19.03 6.88
N GLN A 37 -16.31 -18.69 8.12
CA GLN A 37 -15.65 -17.43 8.45
C GLN A 37 -14.34 -17.32 7.65
N PRO A 38 -14.05 -16.18 7.00
CA PRO A 38 -12.77 -15.96 6.35
C PRO A 38 -11.64 -16.11 7.37
N ALA A 39 -10.64 -16.92 7.02
CA ALA A 39 -9.40 -17.00 7.78
C ALA A 39 -8.82 -15.60 7.97
N ALA A 40 -8.32 -15.31 9.17
CA ALA A 40 -7.59 -14.08 9.45
C ALA A 40 -6.52 -13.88 8.37
N GLN A 41 -6.58 -12.74 7.67
CA GLN A 41 -5.65 -12.40 6.60
C GLN A 41 -4.24 -12.39 7.19
N ALA A 42 -3.37 -13.31 6.74
CA ALA A 42 -1.96 -13.27 7.06
C ALA A 42 -1.40 -11.91 6.59
N LYS A 43 -0.61 -11.24 7.44
CA LYS A 43 0.04 -9.98 7.04
C LYS A 43 0.84 -10.21 5.76
N PRO A 44 0.80 -9.28 4.79
CA PRO A 44 1.60 -9.40 3.58
C PRO A 44 3.08 -9.59 3.92
N GLU A 45 3.74 -10.53 3.24
CA GLU A 45 5.18 -10.68 3.32
C GLU A 45 5.83 -9.39 2.83
N LEU A 46 6.72 -8.80 3.63
CA LEU A 46 7.50 -7.62 3.25
C LEU A 46 8.98 -8.00 3.23
N LEU A 47 9.66 -7.63 2.15
CA LEU A 47 11.11 -7.80 2.02
C LEU A 47 11.79 -6.48 2.36
N ALA A 48 12.55 -6.44 3.46
CA ALA A 48 13.39 -5.29 3.76
C ALA A 48 14.55 -5.20 2.75
N TRP A 49 14.94 -3.97 2.39
CA TRP A 49 16.06 -3.75 1.48
C TRP A 49 17.37 -4.28 2.08
N SER A 50 18.19 -4.92 1.24
CA SER A 50 19.52 -5.39 1.62
C SER A 50 20.46 -5.41 0.42
N ALA A 51 21.64 -4.83 0.57
CA ALA A 51 22.71 -4.91 -0.42
C ALA A 51 23.16 -6.36 -0.73
N LYS A 52 22.92 -7.29 0.21
CA LYS A 52 23.31 -8.71 0.09
C LYS A 52 22.21 -9.58 -0.53
N ARG A 53 21.00 -9.05 -0.71
CA ARG A 53 19.85 -9.79 -1.27
C ARG A 53 19.17 -8.92 -2.33
N PRO A 54 19.76 -8.80 -3.53
CA PRO A 54 19.08 -8.15 -4.66
C PRO A 54 17.80 -8.91 -5.03
N LEU A 55 16.86 -8.19 -5.64
CA LEU A 55 15.63 -8.75 -6.17
C LEU A 55 15.90 -9.77 -7.27
N THR A 56 15.05 -10.78 -7.30
CA THR A 56 14.99 -11.79 -8.34
C THR A 56 13.56 -11.86 -8.86
N TRP A 57 13.36 -12.43 -10.05
CA TRP A 57 12.00 -12.62 -10.57
C TRP A 57 11.11 -13.51 -9.68
N ALA A 58 11.70 -14.33 -8.79
CA ALA A 58 10.93 -15.11 -7.82
C ALA A 58 10.28 -14.25 -6.72
N ASP A 59 10.75 -13.01 -6.52
CA ASP A 59 10.17 -12.09 -5.55
C ASP A 59 8.90 -11.40 -6.10
N PHE A 60 8.61 -11.45 -7.39
CA PHE A 60 7.44 -10.80 -8.02
C PHE A 60 6.26 -11.79 -8.08
N LYS A 61 5.45 -11.82 -7.02
CA LYS A 61 4.42 -12.85 -6.80
C LYS A 61 3.01 -12.41 -7.20
N ALA A 62 2.79 -11.13 -7.47
CA ALA A 62 1.49 -10.64 -7.90
C ALA A 62 1.17 -11.05 -9.34
N ARG A 63 -0.13 -11.19 -9.65
CA ARG A 63 -0.56 -11.45 -11.02
C ARG A 63 -0.49 -10.16 -11.84
N PRO A 64 0.21 -10.15 -12.99
CA PRO A 64 0.28 -8.97 -13.84
C PRO A 64 -1.08 -8.68 -14.48
N ASN A 65 -1.40 -7.40 -14.64
CA ASN A 65 -2.45 -6.99 -15.55
C ASN A 65 -1.89 -7.02 -16.99
N THR A 66 -2.37 -7.94 -17.82
CA THR A 66 -1.86 -8.09 -19.19
C THR A 66 -2.15 -6.88 -20.08
N ALA A 67 -3.14 -6.05 -19.73
CA ALA A 67 -3.48 -4.84 -20.47
C ALA A 67 -2.64 -3.61 -20.07
N ASP A 68 -1.90 -3.67 -18.95
CA ASP A 68 -1.02 -2.59 -18.52
C ASP A 68 0.12 -2.41 -19.56
N PRO A 69 0.56 -1.20 -19.93
CA PRO A 69 1.70 -1.05 -20.84
C PRO A 69 3.05 -1.47 -20.21
N LEU A 70 3.17 -1.49 -18.88
CA LEU A 70 4.40 -1.87 -18.18
C LEU A 70 4.69 -3.37 -18.33
N HIS A 71 5.96 -3.73 -18.27
CA HIS A 71 6.41 -5.13 -18.37
C HIS A 71 6.65 -5.78 -17.01
N ALA A 72 6.92 -4.95 -16.00
CA ALA A 72 7.01 -5.29 -14.59
C ALA A 72 6.57 -4.08 -13.75
N LEU A 73 6.29 -4.33 -12.47
CA LEU A 73 6.01 -3.30 -11.48
C LEU A 73 6.64 -3.70 -10.15
N THR A 74 7.40 -2.77 -9.58
CA THR A 74 7.90 -2.84 -8.21
C THR A 74 7.02 -2.02 -7.27
N THR A 75 6.41 -2.70 -6.30
CA THR A 75 5.78 -2.04 -5.16
C THR A 75 6.78 -1.97 -4.02
N ALA A 76 7.43 -0.82 -3.88
CA ALA A 76 8.29 -0.50 -2.76
C ALA A 76 7.66 0.58 -1.87
N ASN A 77 8.05 0.64 -0.60
CA ASN A 77 7.53 1.60 0.37
C ASN A 77 8.58 2.00 1.42
N ILE A 78 8.45 3.21 1.97
CA ILE A 78 9.20 3.68 3.14
C ILE A 78 8.28 3.62 4.35
N GLY A 79 8.43 2.57 5.16
CA GLY A 79 7.72 2.41 6.42
C GLY A 79 8.47 3.07 7.57
N ALA A 80 7.75 3.71 8.48
CA ALA A 80 8.35 4.31 9.66
C ALA A 80 7.50 4.10 10.92
N GLN A 81 8.14 3.63 11.98
CA GLN A 81 7.57 3.47 13.32
C GLN A 81 8.25 4.48 14.23
N ILE A 82 7.48 5.18 15.06
CA ILE A 82 8.02 6.17 16.01
C ILE A 82 7.52 5.89 17.42
N GLY A 83 8.25 6.40 18.40
CA GLY A 83 7.82 6.40 19.78
C GLY A 83 8.57 7.43 20.61
N CYS A 84 7.99 7.80 21.74
CA CYS A 84 8.68 8.50 22.80
C CYS A 84 8.64 7.65 24.06
N LYS A 85 9.79 7.50 24.72
CA LYS A 85 9.90 6.90 26.05
C LYS A 85 10.71 7.84 26.93
N ASP A 86 10.18 8.22 28.08
CA ASP A 86 10.84 9.15 29.01
C ASP A 86 11.28 10.46 28.32
N TYR A 87 10.42 10.99 27.43
CA TYR A 87 10.69 12.15 26.56
C TYR A 87 11.86 11.98 25.56
N VAL A 88 12.36 10.76 25.38
CA VAL A 88 13.35 10.41 24.37
C VAL A 88 12.64 9.88 23.13
N PHE A 89 12.79 10.60 22.02
CA PHE A 89 12.28 10.19 20.72
C PHE A 89 13.07 9.01 20.15
N SER A 90 12.36 8.10 19.49
CA SER A 90 12.93 6.97 18.75
C SER A 90 12.15 6.76 17.45
N ALA A 91 12.84 6.29 16.42
CA ALA A 91 12.23 5.91 15.15
C ALA A 91 12.94 4.72 14.51
N ASN A 92 12.16 3.87 13.86
CA ASN A 92 12.61 2.78 13.01
C ASN A 92 12.05 3.00 11.61
N VAL A 93 12.92 3.17 10.61
CA VAL A 93 12.55 3.44 9.22
C VAL A 93 13.11 2.35 8.32
N GLN A 94 12.26 1.77 7.47
CA GLN A 94 12.63 0.68 6.57
C GLN A 94 12.17 0.97 5.14
N ALA A 95 13.05 0.70 4.17
CA ALA A 95 12.65 0.50 2.79
C ALA A 95 12.22 -0.96 2.63
N THR A 96 11.03 -1.16 2.08
CA THR A 96 10.40 -2.47 1.94
C THR A 96 9.90 -2.67 0.52
N PHE A 97 9.94 -3.91 0.06
CA PHE A 97 9.35 -4.39 -1.19
C PHE A 97 8.21 -5.34 -0.85
N THR A 98 7.10 -5.27 -1.56
CA THR A 98 5.92 -6.11 -1.36
C THR A 98 5.77 -7.13 -2.51
N PRO A 99 6.22 -8.38 -2.33
CA PRO A 99 6.10 -9.44 -3.33
C PRO A 99 4.69 -9.64 -3.89
N THR A 100 3.69 -9.58 -3.03
CA THR A 100 2.29 -9.86 -3.40
C THR A 100 1.59 -8.70 -4.12
N GLU A 101 2.27 -7.56 -4.26
CA GLU A 101 1.80 -6.40 -5.04
C GLU A 101 2.70 -6.10 -6.24
N SER A 102 3.87 -6.74 -6.31
CA SER A 102 4.85 -6.60 -7.39
C SER A 102 4.71 -7.74 -8.41
N TRP A 103 4.77 -7.42 -9.70
CA TRP A 103 4.53 -8.40 -10.78
C TRP A 103 5.50 -8.22 -11.96
N VAL A 104 5.63 -9.27 -12.76
CA VAL A 104 6.30 -9.26 -14.07
C VAL A 104 5.50 -10.13 -15.04
N LYS A 105 5.34 -9.70 -16.29
CA LYS A 105 4.49 -10.40 -17.27
C LYS A 105 5.02 -11.76 -17.71
N ALA A 106 6.33 -11.85 -17.94
CA ALA A 106 6.98 -13.05 -18.49
C ALA A 106 8.33 -13.30 -17.79
N PRO A 107 8.34 -13.74 -16.51
CA PRO A 107 9.56 -13.83 -15.71
C PRO A 107 10.66 -14.72 -16.33
N GLN A 108 10.28 -15.76 -17.07
CA GLN A 108 11.22 -16.69 -17.70
C GLN A 108 11.96 -16.08 -18.91
N THR A 109 11.40 -15.04 -19.53
CA THR A 109 11.96 -14.38 -20.72
C THR A 109 12.27 -12.91 -20.49
N ALA A 110 12.00 -12.39 -19.29
CA ALA A 110 12.26 -11.01 -18.92
C ALA A 110 13.77 -10.74 -18.89
N SER A 111 14.17 -9.60 -19.44
CA SER A 111 15.58 -9.25 -19.58
C SER A 111 16.21 -8.91 -18.23
N ALA A 112 17.53 -9.11 -18.13
CA ALA A 112 18.29 -8.64 -16.97
C ALA A 112 18.23 -7.10 -16.80
N ALA A 113 18.11 -6.35 -17.91
CA ALA A 113 17.95 -4.90 -17.88
C ALA A 113 16.62 -4.47 -17.24
N LEU A 114 15.53 -5.21 -17.49
CA LEU A 114 14.25 -4.98 -16.83
C LEU A 114 14.34 -5.27 -15.33
N LEU A 115 14.96 -6.39 -14.93
CA LEU A 115 15.14 -6.69 -13.49
C LEU A 115 15.98 -5.61 -12.81
N HIS A 116 17.02 -5.13 -13.50
CA HIS A 116 17.84 -4.04 -13.02
C HIS A 116 17.04 -2.74 -12.87
N HIS A 117 16.06 -2.48 -13.76
CA HIS A 117 15.18 -1.31 -13.65
C HIS A 117 14.39 -1.33 -12.36
N GLU A 118 13.77 -2.48 -12.09
CA GLU A 118 13.01 -2.74 -10.88
C GLU A 118 13.90 -2.67 -9.62
N GLN A 119 15.13 -3.19 -9.68
CA GLN A 119 16.09 -3.08 -8.57
C GLN A 119 16.42 -1.61 -8.25
N VAL A 120 16.62 -0.76 -9.25
CA VAL A 120 16.95 0.66 -9.01
C VAL A 120 15.79 1.40 -8.33
N HIS A 121 14.53 1.05 -8.62
CA HIS A 121 13.39 1.58 -7.85
C HIS A 121 13.47 1.19 -6.36
N PHE A 122 13.89 -0.02 -6.05
CA PHE A 122 14.03 -0.46 -4.66
C PHE A 122 15.25 0.19 -3.97
N ASP A 123 16.36 0.35 -4.69
CA ASP A 123 17.56 1.04 -4.21
C ASP A 123 17.27 2.53 -3.93
N LEU A 124 16.56 3.22 -4.82
CA LEU A 124 16.08 4.60 -4.60
C LEU A 124 15.21 4.71 -3.35
N THR A 125 14.38 3.71 -3.09
CA THR A 125 13.56 3.64 -1.87
C THR A 125 14.44 3.59 -0.61
N GLU A 126 15.52 2.79 -0.60
CA GLU A 126 16.47 2.79 0.52
C GLU A 126 17.24 4.11 0.62
N VAL A 127 17.63 4.73 -0.50
CA VAL A 127 18.28 6.05 -0.45
C VAL A 127 17.40 7.07 0.28
N HIS A 128 16.12 7.14 -0.05
CA HIS A 128 15.18 8.05 0.64
C HIS A 128 14.92 7.62 2.10
N ALA A 129 14.90 6.33 2.40
CA ALA A 129 14.83 5.85 3.78
C ALA A 129 16.05 6.30 4.59
N ARG A 130 17.27 6.22 4.04
CA ARG A 130 18.50 6.72 4.68
C ARG A 130 18.47 8.22 4.89
N MET A 131 18.00 8.99 3.91
CA MET A 131 17.82 10.45 4.03
C MET A 131 16.84 10.79 5.16
N LEU A 132 15.74 10.03 5.29
CA LEU A 132 14.79 10.20 6.39
C LEU A 132 15.42 9.86 7.74
N ARG A 133 16.17 8.74 7.85
CA ARG A 133 16.90 8.38 9.08
C ARG A 133 17.90 9.48 9.47
N GLN A 134 18.66 10.01 8.52
CA GLN A 134 19.56 11.15 8.76
C GLN A 134 18.80 12.37 9.30
N ARG A 135 17.68 12.72 8.68
CA ARG A 135 16.88 13.88 9.10
C ARG A 135 16.34 13.69 10.52
N LEU A 136 15.86 12.50 10.85
CA LEU A 136 15.31 12.16 12.17
C LEU A 136 16.35 12.23 13.29
N GLN A 137 17.64 12.06 13.02
CA GLN A 137 18.70 12.25 14.02
C GLN A 137 18.93 13.72 14.40
N THR A 138 18.51 14.66 13.55
CA THR A 138 18.78 16.10 13.74
C THR A 138 17.57 16.88 14.28
N ILE A 139 16.36 16.32 14.14
CA ILE A 139 15.13 16.97 14.57
C ILE A 139 14.87 16.65 16.04
N LYS A 140 14.53 17.66 16.82
CA LYS A 140 13.93 17.49 18.14
C LYS A 140 12.42 17.48 17.99
N PHE A 141 11.79 16.38 18.40
CA PHE A 141 10.35 16.29 18.47
C PHE A 141 9.86 16.66 19.87
N ASP A 142 8.76 17.41 19.91
CA ASP A 142 7.94 17.52 21.12
C ASP A 142 7.13 16.23 21.25
N CYS A 143 7.43 15.43 22.27
CA CYS A 143 6.75 14.15 22.49
C CYS A 143 5.26 14.30 22.78
N GLU A 144 4.80 15.45 23.27
CA GLU A 144 3.38 15.73 23.48
C GLU A 144 2.65 16.05 22.17
N ARG A 145 3.40 16.46 21.13
CA ARG A 145 2.88 16.84 19.81
C ARG A 145 3.60 16.12 18.67
N LEU A 146 3.99 14.87 18.92
CA LEU A 146 4.83 14.08 18.02
C LEU A 146 4.15 13.82 16.68
N GLN A 147 2.89 13.34 16.71
CA GLN A 147 2.24 12.80 15.52
C GLN A 147 2.05 13.85 14.41
N PRO A 148 1.56 15.08 14.66
CA PRO A 148 1.42 16.08 13.60
C PRO A 148 2.77 16.46 12.96
N ALA A 149 3.80 16.69 13.78
CA ALA A 149 5.13 17.04 13.29
C ALA A 149 5.74 15.92 12.45
N PHE A 150 5.63 14.67 12.93
CA PHE A 150 6.12 13.51 12.21
C PHE A 150 5.36 13.26 10.90
N ASN A 151 4.03 13.39 10.90
CA ASN A 151 3.21 13.22 9.70
C ASN A 151 3.61 14.22 8.60
N ASN A 152 3.89 15.47 8.98
CA ASN A 152 4.37 16.49 8.04
C ASN A 152 5.75 16.12 7.46
N LEU A 153 6.67 15.65 8.31
CA LEU A 153 7.99 15.18 7.86
C LEU A 153 7.85 14.00 6.88
N MET A 154 7.04 13.01 7.22
CA MET A 154 6.77 11.84 6.37
C MET A 154 6.16 12.26 5.04
N LYS A 155 5.18 13.16 5.04
CA LYS A 155 4.56 13.67 3.80
C LYS A 155 5.60 14.26 2.86
N VAL A 156 6.51 15.10 3.39
CA VAL A 156 7.59 15.71 2.61
C VAL A 156 8.54 14.63 2.06
N ALA A 157 8.96 13.67 2.90
CA ALA A 157 9.86 12.60 2.51
C ALA A 157 9.25 11.70 1.42
N ILE A 158 8.02 11.24 1.61
CA ILE A 158 7.31 10.39 0.64
C ILE A 158 7.07 11.12 -0.68
N THR A 159 6.71 12.41 -0.64
CA THR A 159 6.53 13.19 -1.87
C THR A 159 7.86 13.37 -2.62
N ALA A 160 8.97 13.59 -1.91
CA ALA A 160 10.28 13.68 -2.53
C ALA A 160 10.72 12.35 -3.17
N TRP A 161 10.48 11.24 -2.49
CA TRP A 161 10.72 9.89 -3.01
C TRP A 161 9.89 9.60 -4.26
N GLN A 162 8.57 9.80 -4.21
CA GLN A 162 7.67 9.57 -5.35
C GLN A 162 8.07 10.40 -6.58
N ARG A 163 8.44 11.67 -6.39
CA ARG A 163 8.93 12.51 -7.49
C ARG A 163 10.23 11.97 -8.10
N GLU A 164 11.13 11.43 -7.28
CA GLU A 164 12.38 10.86 -7.81
C GLU A 164 12.16 9.52 -8.52
N GLN A 165 11.26 8.66 -8.01
CA GLN A 165 10.83 7.44 -8.70
C GLN A 165 10.27 7.77 -10.09
N GLN A 166 9.37 8.75 -10.19
CA GLN A 166 8.80 9.19 -11.46
C GLN A 166 9.87 9.79 -12.39
N ARG A 167 10.81 10.58 -11.85
CA ARG A 167 11.90 11.15 -12.64
C ARG A 167 12.77 10.06 -13.25
N TYR A 168 13.08 9.03 -12.46
CA TYR A 168 13.83 7.87 -12.93
C TYR A 168 13.11 7.14 -14.06
N ASP A 169 11.81 6.87 -13.92
CA ASP A 169 11.00 6.29 -15.00
C ASP A 169 11.04 7.12 -16.28
N VAL A 170 10.77 8.43 -16.17
CA VAL A 170 10.72 9.32 -17.34
C VAL A 170 12.08 9.41 -18.03
N GLU A 171 13.16 9.65 -17.28
CA GLU A 171 14.49 9.85 -17.85
C GLU A 171 15.10 8.57 -18.46
N THR A 172 14.71 7.40 -17.95
CA THR A 172 15.13 6.11 -18.50
C THR A 172 14.18 5.59 -19.57
N ASN A 173 13.10 6.31 -19.90
CA ASN A 173 12.03 5.80 -20.75
C ASN A 173 11.54 4.42 -20.27
N HIS A 174 11.18 4.33 -18.98
CA HIS A 174 10.78 3.11 -18.29
C HIS A 174 11.78 1.94 -18.47
N GLY A 175 13.08 2.23 -18.30
CA GLY A 175 14.16 1.25 -18.43
C GLY A 175 14.60 0.92 -19.86
N LEU A 176 14.03 1.57 -20.89
CA LEU A 176 14.44 1.34 -22.29
C LEU A 176 15.73 2.09 -22.67
N ASN A 177 16.05 3.18 -21.99
CA ASN A 177 17.29 3.93 -22.18
C ASN A 177 18.38 3.42 -21.23
N LEU A 178 19.13 2.41 -21.70
CA LEU A 178 20.17 1.74 -20.91
C LEU A 178 21.31 2.67 -20.47
N VAL A 179 21.63 3.70 -21.26
CA VAL A 179 22.68 4.68 -20.90
C VAL A 179 22.23 5.51 -19.69
N LYS A 180 20.99 5.99 -19.71
CA LYS A 180 20.42 6.72 -18.57
C LYS A 180 20.24 5.82 -17.35
N GLN A 181 19.80 4.58 -17.56
CA GLN A 181 19.64 3.61 -16.48
C GLN A 181 20.95 3.33 -15.76
N LYS A 182 22.05 3.11 -16.52
CA LYS A 182 23.40 2.95 -15.96
C LYS A 182 23.84 4.17 -15.15
N ALA A 183 23.64 5.38 -15.68
CA ALA A 183 24.01 6.61 -14.98
C ALA A 183 23.22 6.78 -13.66
N TRP A 184 21.92 6.47 -13.68
CA TRP A 184 21.08 6.46 -12.49
C TRP A 184 21.54 5.43 -11.46
N HIS A 185 21.84 4.21 -11.91
CA HIS A 185 22.37 3.17 -11.03
C HIS A 185 23.65 3.63 -10.33
N GLU A 186 24.63 4.15 -11.07
CA GLU A 186 25.89 4.67 -10.51
C GLU A 186 25.64 5.77 -9.48
N GLN A 187 24.76 6.73 -9.79
CA GLN A 187 24.38 7.80 -8.87
C GLN A 187 23.71 7.26 -7.59
N VAL A 188 22.82 6.27 -7.71
CA VAL A 188 22.12 5.66 -6.59
C VAL A 188 23.09 4.90 -5.69
N GLN A 189 24.00 4.11 -6.26
CA GLN A 189 25.04 3.40 -5.49
C GLN A 189 25.97 4.37 -4.76
N GLN A 190 26.33 5.50 -5.40
CA GLN A 190 27.10 6.55 -4.75
C GLN A 190 26.34 7.14 -3.55
N ARG A 191 25.05 7.44 -3.69
CA ARG A 191 24.22 8.00 -2.61
C ARG A 191 24.02 6.99 -1.47
N LEU A 192 23.82 5.71 -1.77
CA LEU A 192 23.79 4.66 -0.76
C LEU A 192 25.10 4.67 0.05
N THR A 193 26.25 4.69 -0.63
CA THR A 193 27.57 4.75 0.01
C THR A 193 27.75 6.01 0.88
N GLN A 194 27.40 7.19 0.36
CA GLN A 194 27.49 8.45 1.10
C GLN A 194 26.60 8.46 2.37
N LEU A 195 25.47 7.77 2.31
CA LEU A 195 24.51 7.68 3.40
C LEU A 195 24.70 6.41 4.25
N GLN A 196 25.83 5.72 4.14
CA GLN A 196 26.05 4.43 4.80
C GLN A 196 25.89 4.48 6.32
N ALA A 197 26.24 5.61 6.96
CA ALA A 197 26.04 5.83 8.40
C ALA A 197 24.56 5.77 8.83
N PHE A 198 23.64 5.88 7.87
CA PHE A 198 22.19 5.84 8.08
C PHE A 198 21.54 4.61 7.48
N ALA A 199 22.30 3.56 7.14
CA ALA A 199 21.73 2.27 6.74
C ALA A 199 20.87 1.68 7.89
N ALA A 200 19.83 0.92 7.55
CA ALA A 200 19.10 0.17 8.57
C ALA A 200 20.05 -0.83 9.26
N PRO A 201 19.89 -1.08 10.57
CA PRO A 201 20.54 -2.22 11.20
C PRO A 201 20.15 -3.50 10.43
N GLU A 202 21.11 -4.39 10.18
CA GLU A 202 20.78 -5.69 9.58
C GLU A 202 19.73 -6.38 10.46
N ALA A 203 18.68 -6.92 9.84
CA ALA A 203 17.67 -7.68 10.55
C ALA A 203 18.36 -8.90 11.16
N THR A 204 18.66 -8.85 12.46
CA THR A 204 19.08 -10.03 13.20
C THR A 204 17.95 -11.05 13.12
N ALA A 205 18.26 -12.31 12.85
CA ALA A 205 17.34 -13.42 12.60
C ALA A 205 16.36 -13.78 13.75
N GLN A 206 16.12 -12.87 14.71
CA GLN A 206 15.30 -13.08 15.89
C GLN A 206 14.13 -12.10 16.06
N ASN A 207 13.91 -11.17 15.13
CA ASN A 207 12.74 -10.27 15.17
C ASN A 207 11.82 -10.46 13.96
N THR A 208 11.32 -11.68 13.78
CA THR A 208 10.14 -11.95 12.94
C THR A 208 8.87 -11.93 13.79
N GLY A 209 8.71 -10.86 14.58
CA GLY A 209 7.52 -10.60 15.36
C GLY A 209 6.94 -9.25 14.95
N TYR A 210 6.27 -9.22 13.79
CA TYR A 210 5.37 -8.13 13.42
C TYR A 210 3.95 -8.64 13.35
#